data_AF-A0A925NSU9-F1
#
_entry.id   AF-A0A925NSU9-F1
#
_cell.length_a   1.000
_cell.length_b   1.000
_cell.length_c   1.000
_cell.angle_alpha   90.00
_cell.angle_beta   90.00
_cell.angle_gamma   90.00
#
_symmetry.space_group_name_H-M   'P 1'
#
loop_
_entity.id
_entity.type
_entity.pdbx_description
1 polymer ?
#
loop_
_entity_poly.entity_id
_entity_poly.type
_entity_poly.pdbx_seq_one_letter_code
_entity_poly.pdbx_strand_id
1 'polypeptide(L)' 'MKIDPKLTPKRLLPKIERVFELSAQKIRSIEKSWKPADGTPVFTVKGKYTSRGWTEWTQGFQFG' A
#
# COMPACT_ATOMS: atom_id res chain seq x y z
N MET A 1 -32.72 7.99 1.40
CA MET A 1 -31.45 7.49 1.95
C MET A 1 -31.77 6.38 2.97
N LYS A 2 -31.29 5.15 2.78
CA LYS A 2 -31.46 4.06 3.76
C LYS A 2 -30.21 4.01 4.64
N ILE A 3 -30.36 4.31 5.92
CA ILE A 3 -29.29 4.20 6.92
C ILE A 3 -29.44 2.83 7.60
N ASP A 4 -28.34 2.10 7.77
CA ASP A 4 -28.31 0.91 8.64
C ASP A 4 -27.91 1.34 10.07
N PRO A 5 -28.86 1.42 11.02
CA PRO A 5 -28.57 1.85 12.38
C PRO A 5 -27.79 0.79 13.20
N LYS A 6 -27.60 -0.42 12.66
CA LYS A 6 -26.83 -1.49 13.31
C LYS A 6 -25.34 -1.45 12.94
N LEU A 7 -24.92 -0.52 12.08
CA LEU A 7 -23.50 -0.27 11.84
C LEU A 7 -22.87 0.38 13.07
N THR A 8 -21.78 -0.21 13.54
CA THR A 8 -20.96 0.37 14.60
C THR A 8 -19.50 0.40 14.13
N PRO A 9 -18.68 1.36 14.57
CA PRO A 9 -17.27 1.42 14.20
C PRO A 9 -16.51 0.11 14.48
N LYS A 10 -16.88 -0.60 15.56
CA LYS A 10 -16.28 -1.90 15.93
C LYS A 10 -16.40 -2.95 14.83
N ARG A 11 -17.44 -2.89 13.99
CA ARG A 11 -17.62 -3.82 12.85
C ARG A 11 -16.56 -3.64 11.76
N LEU A 12 -15.83 -2.53 11.74
CA LEU A 12 -14.71 -2.30 10.82
C LEU A 12 -13.41 -2.95 11.29
N LEU A 13 -13.28 -3.24 12.59
CA LEU A 13 -12.01 -3.68 13.19
C LEU A 13 -11.39 -4.89 12.47
N PRO A 14 -12.12 -5.98 12.19
CA PRO A 14 -11.52 -7.13 11.49
C PRO A 14 -11.01 -6.80 10.09
N LYS A 15 -11.67 -5.87 9.39
CA LYS A 15 -11.25 -5.43 8.05
C LYS A 15 -10.03 -4.51 8.13
N ILE A 16 -9.97 -3.65 9.14
CA ILE A 16 -8.83 -2.76 9.39
C ILE A 16 -7.59 -3.60 9.72
N GLU A 17 -7.70 -4.54 10.65
CA GLU A 17 -6.63 -5.47 11.00
C GLU A 17 -6.12 -6.22 9.77
N ARG A 18 -7.04 -6.74 8.94
CA ARG A 18 -6.69 -7.44 7.71
C ARG A 18 -5.94 -6.56 6.71
N VAL A 19 -6.34 -5.29 6.55
CA VAL A 19 -5.65 -4.33 5.67
C VAL A 19 -4.22 -4.10 6.16
N PHE A 20 -4.03 -3.88 7.46
CA PHE A 20 -2.69 -3.63 8.01
C PHE A 20 -1.80 -4.88 7.98
N GLU A 21 -2.34 -6.06 8.24
CA GLU A 21 -1.61 -7.32 8.12
C GLU A 21 -1.09 -7.52 6.69
N LEU A 22 -1.96 -7.33 5.69
CA LEU A 22 -1.58 -7.44 4.28
C LEU A 22 -0.58 -6.35 3.86
N SER A 23 -0.78 -5.13 4.34
CA SER A 23 0.10 -3.99 4.04
C SER A 23 1.52 -4.26 4.56
N ALA A 24 1.64 -4.68 5.82
CA ALA A 24 2.93 -4.99 6.44
C ALA A 24 3.72 -6.06 5.66
N GLN A 25 3.04 -7.13 5.21
CA GLN A 25 3.67 -8.17 4.41
C GLN A 25 4.20 -7.62 3.07
N LYS A 26 3.43 -6.75 2.41
CA LYS A 26 3.81 -6.15 1.12
C LYS A 26 4.95 -5.14 1.26
N ILE A 27 4.90 -4.26 2.26
CA ILE A 27 5.98 -3.28 2.54
C ILE A 27 7.31 -4.01 2.72
N ARG A 28 7.35 -5.02 3.60
CA ARG A 28 8.57 -5.83 3.82
C ARG A 28 9.05 -6.55 2.56
N SER A 29 8.13 -7.04 1.72
CA SER A 29 8.47 -7.65 0.44
C SER A 29 9.11 -6.66 -0.54
N ILE A 30 8.62 -5.41 -0.58
CA ILE A 30 9.18 -4.34 -1.40
C ILE A 30 10.56 -3.97 -0.87
N GLU A 31 10.71 -3.68 0.43
CA GLU A 31 12.00 -3.33 1.06
C GLU A 31 13.09 -4.37 0.78
N LYS A 32 12.74 -5.67 0.82
CA LYS A 32 13.69 -6.76 0.56
C LYS A 32 14.15 -6.84 -0.90
N SER A 33 13.29 -6.45 -1.85
CA SER A 33 13.52 -6.71 -3.28
C SER A 33 13.82 -5.46 -4.10
N TRP A 34 13.49 -4.27 -3.59
CA TRP A 34 13.59 -3.01 -4.31
C TRP A 34 14.91 -2.30 -4.02
N LYS A 35 15.57 -1.79 -5.06
CA LYS A 35 16.75 -0.93 -4.89
C LYS A 35 16.28 0.53 -4.95
N PRO A 36 16.55 1.36 -3.93
CA PRO A 36 16.14 2.77 -3.96
C PRO A 36 16.64 3.56 -5.17
N ALA A 37 17.79 3.17 -5.75
CA ALA A 37 18.33 3.76 -6.98
C ALA A 37 17.44 3.54 -8.22
N ASP A 38 16.49 2.60 -8.18
CA ASP A 38 15.55 2.31 -9.27
C ASP A 38 14.32 3.26 -9.28
N GLY A 39 14.29 4.26 -8.39
CA GLY A 39 13.20 5.21 -8.22
C GLY A 39 12.05 4.68 -7.35
N THR A 40 10.89 5.32 -7.36
CA THR A 40 9.75 4.92 -6.50
C THR A 40 8.99 3.70 -7.06
N PRO A 41 8.75 2.64 -6.27
CA PRO A 41 8.07 1.42 -6.71
C PRO A 41 6.53 1.60 -6.77
N VAL A 42 6.02 2.45 -7.65
CA VAL A 42 4.58 2.82 -7.67
C VAL A 42 3.75 2.09 -8.73
N PHE A 43 4.37 1.37 -9.67
CA PHE A 43 3.68 0.55 -10.66
C PHE A 43 4.12 -0.91 -10.60
N THR A 44 3.32 -1.81 -11.18
CA THR A 44 3.77 -3.18 -11.46
C THR A 44 3.70 -3.50 -12.94
N VAL A 45 4.70 -4.21 -13.46
CA VAL A 45 4.73 -4.77 -14.82
C VAL A 45 5.06 -6.25 -14.67
N LYS A 46 4.17 -7.12 -15.18
CA LYS A 46 4.29 -8.59 -15.03
C LYS A 46 4.50 -9.02 -13.57
N GLY A 47 3.84 -8.34 -12.63
CA GLY A 47 3.90 -8.64 -11.20
C GLY A 47 5.16 -8.15 -10.47
N LYS A 48 6.05 -7.40 -11.13
CA LYS A 48 7.22 -6.78 -10.50
C LYS A 48 7.06 -5.26 -10.41
N TYR A 49 7.50 -4.67 -9.30
CA TYR A 49 7.47 -3.22 -9.15
C TYR A 49 8.34 -2.52 -10.20
N THR A 50 7.95 -1.32 -10.61
CA THR A 50 8.69 -0.44 -11.51
C THR A 50 8.38 1.02 -11.18
N SER A 51 9.31 1.91 -11.51
CA SER A 51 9.10 3.35 -11.54
C SER A 51 8.65 3.80 -12.94
N ARG A 52 8.14 5.04 -13.04
CA ARG A 52 7.94 5.77 -14.30
C ARG A 52 8.48 7.19 -14.12
N GLY A 53 9.05 7.80 -15.17
CA GLY A 53 9.71 9.11 -15.02
C GLY A 53 8.84 10.18 -14.34
N TRP A 54 7.55 10.25 -14.64
CA TRP A 54 6.65 11.24 -14.02
C TRP A 54 6.30 10.96 -12.54
N THR A 55 6.77 9.85 -11.95
CA THR A 55 6.46 9.45 -10.57
C THR A 55 7.57 9.81 -9.58
N GLU A 56 8.61 10.53 -9.98
CA GLU A 56 9.75 10.88 -9.12
C GLU A 56 9.31 11.62 -7.84
N TRP A 57 8.32 12.51 -7.94
CA TRP A 57 7.77 13.25 -6.80
C TRP A 57 7.15 12.36 -5.70
N THR A 58 6.87 11.10 -6.00
CA THR A 58 6.26 10.13 -5.06
C THR A 58 7.28 9.46 -4.14
N GLN A 59 8.59 9.71 -4.31
CA GLN A 59 9.63 9.05 -3.52
C GLN A 59 9.50 9.32 -2.02
N GLY A 60 8.91 10.45 -1.61
CA GLY A 60 8.59 10.71 -0.20
C GLY A 60 7.67 9.65 0.43
N PHE A 61 6.73 9.06 -0.35
CA PHE A 61 5.90 7.94 0.10
C PHE A 61 6.69 6.64 0.27
N GLN A 62 7.90 6.57 -0.29
CA GLN A 62 9.01 5.71 0.10
C GLN A 62 9.09 5.44 1.61
N PHE A 63 9.17 6.55 2.33
CA PHE A 63 9.78 6.62 3.64
C PHE A 63 8.81 7.05 4.74
N GLY A 64 7.60 7.50 4.37
CA GLY A 64 6.53 7.90 5.29
C GLY A 64 5.60 6.73 5.62
#